data_AF-A0A1X9SNF8-F1
#
_entry.id   AF-A0A1X9SNF8-F1
#
_cell.length_a   1.000
_cell.length_b   1.000
_cell.length_c   1.000
_cell.angle_alpha   90.00
_cell.angle_beta   90.00
_cell.angle_gamma   90.00
#
_symmetry.space_group_name_H-M   'P 1'
#
loop_
_entity.id
_entity.type
_entity.pdbx_description
1 polymer ?
#
loop_
_entity_poly.entity_id
_entity_poly.type
_entity_poly.pdbx_seq_one_letter_code
_entity_poly.pdbx_strand_id
1 'polypeptide(L)'
;MVTQNGKEYHKYNTRLTDISAEFIGKLVVGFKKDFRQSYPNLETCLDNLEVLEFKREVLKVEFPGYDSVNVTWSELESLIKTTAWKTALENQKAVYLVVDTKTGKKYVGSAYGNDMLLGRWHNYIANGHGGNKLLKPLDFEYIKENFKYSILEIFKSSVDDEIIRNRESFWKEVLLTRTEFGYNDN
;
A
#
# COMPACT_ATOMS: atom_id res chain seq x y z
N MET A 1 8.85 29.31 1.96
CA MET A 1 8.53 29.44 3.40
C MET A 1 7.03 29.31 3.53
N VAL A 2 6.55 28.43 4.40
CA VAL A 2 5.13 28.23 4.69
C VAL A 2 4.96 28.37 6.20
N THR A 3 4.03 29.21 6.63
CA THR A 3 3.76 29.44 8.05
C THR A 3 2.57 28.59 8.47
N GLN A 4 2.77 27.72 9.48
CA GLN A 4 1.71 26.88 10.03
C GLN A 4 1.82 26.90 11.56
N ASN A 5 0.73 27.17 12.27
CA ASN A 5 0.68 27.29 13.74
C ASN A 5 1.76 28.23 14.32
N GLY A 6 2.01 29.37 13.67
CA GLY A 6 3.00 30.36 14.14
C GLY A 6 4.47 29.93 14.01
N LYS A 7 4.76 28.81 13.35
CA LYS A 7 6.11 28.36 13.02
C LYS A 7 6.36 28.48 11.50
N GLU A 8 7.55 28.94 11.14
CA GLU A 8 8.01 28.99 9.76
C GLU A 8 8.62 27.65 9.35
N TYR A 9 8.15 27.12 8.22
CA TYR A 9 8.67 25.90 7.63
C TYR A 9 9.25 26.18 6.25
N HIS A 10 10.39 25.56 5.96
CA HIS A 10 10.95 25.52 4.61
C HIS A 10 10.30 24.36 3.84
N LYS A 11 9.51 24.70 2.82
CA LYS A 11 8.97 23.72 1.87
C LYS A 11 9.99 23.53 0.74
N TYR A 12 10.62 22.37 0.71
CA TYR A 12 11.49 21.96 -0.39
C TYR A 12 10.62 21.47 -1.56
N ASN A 13 10.90 21.96 -2.77
CA ASN A 13 10.32 21.42 -3.99
C ASN A 13 11.39 20.55 -4.64
N THR A 14 11.21 19.23 -4.57
CA THR A 14 12.15 18.26 -5.13
C THR A 14 11.58 17.67 -6.40
N ARG A 15 12.45 17.42 -7.38
CA ARG A 15 12.12 16.74 -8.63
C ARG A 15 13.17 15.67 -8.89
N LEU A 16 12.74 14.49 -9.33
CA LEU A 16 13.65 13.46 -9.81
C LEU A 16 14.39 13.97 -11.07
N THR A 17 15.70 13.81 -11.08
CA THR A 17 16.56 14.14 -12.22
C THR A 17 17.07 12.85 -12.88
N ASP A 18 17.58 12.96 -14.10
CA ASP A 18 18.16 11.83 -14.83
C ASP A 18 19.63 11.56 -14.43
N ILE A 19 20.18 12.36 -13.52
CA ILE A 19 21.55 12.20 -13.03
C ILE A 19 21.64 10.87 -12.29
N SER A 20 22.52 9.99 -12.78
CA SER A 20 22.77 8.67 -12.19
C SER A 20 21.51 7.79 -12.08
N ALA A 21 20.55 7.95 -13.01
CA ALA A 21 19.30 7.20 -13.04
C ALA A 21 19.53 5.68 -13.09
N GLU A 22 20.66 5.22 -13.63
CA GLU A 22 21.06 3.82 -13.67
C GLU A 22 21.27 3.17 -12.30
N PHE A 23 21.45 3.98 -11.24
CA PHE A 23 21.64 3.52 -9.87
C PHE A 23 20.33 3.42 -9.07
N ILE A 24 19.22 3.95 -9.61
CA ILE A 24 17.91 3.87 -8.95
C ILE A 24 17.54 2.40 -8.76
N GLY A 25 17.33 2.01 -7.50
CA GLY A 25 17.00 0.64 -7.11
C GLY A 25 18.16 -0.37 -7.24
N LYS A 26 19.39 0.09 -7.50
CA LYS A 26 20.61 -0.74 -7.58
C LYS A 26 21.64 -0.40 -6.52
N LEU A 27 21.81 0.88 -6.19
CA LEU A 27 22.80 1.36 -5.24
C LEU A 27 22.20 1.47 -3.84
N VAL A 28 22.77 0.77 -2.87
CA VAL A 28 22.45 0.92 -1.45
C VAL A 28 23.62 1.66 -0.79
N VAL A 29 23.31 2.76 -0.13
CA VAL A 29 24.29 3.61 0.55
C VAL A 29 24.03 3.61 2.04
N GLY A 30 25.09 3.34 2.81
CA GLY A 30 25.14 3.48 4.25
C GLY A 30 25.54 4.89 4.61
N PHE A 31 24.86 5.47 5.60
CA PHE A 31 25.20 6.77 6.14
C PHE A 31 25.02 6.77 7.64
N LYS A 32 26.12 6.90 8.39
CA LYS A 32 26.06 7.04 9.84
C LYS A 32 25.81 8.50 10.20
N LYS A 33 24.61 8.77 10.71
CA LYS A 33 24.20 10.12 11.10
C LYS A 33 24.44 10.37 12.59
N ASP A 34 25.55 11.05 12.90
CA ASP A 34 25.95 11.38 14.28
C ASP A 34 25.53 12.80 14.73
N PHE A 35 24.60 13.46 14.00
CA PHE A 35 24.13 14.82 14.27
C PHE A 35 22.60 14.98 14.17
N ARG A 36 22.07 16.09 14.71
CA ARG A 36 20.61 16.34 14.81
C ARG A 36 19.93 16.91 13.56
N GLN A 37 20.69 17.51 12.64
CA GLN A 37 20.13 18.17 11.44
C GLN A 37 19.34 17.18 10.56
N SER A 38 18.10 17.52 10.18
CA SER A 38 17.23 16.63 9.40
C SER A 38 17.67 16.45 7.94
N TYR A 39 18.12 17.53 7.30
CA TYR A 39 18.50 17.54 5.88
C TYR A 39 19.92 18.11 5.73
N PRO A 40 20.96 17.26 5.79
CA PRO A 40 22.33 17.71 5.55
C PRO A 40 22.58 17.99 4.07
N ASN A 41 23.51 18.91 3.79
CA ASN A 41 24.01 19.13 2.43
C ASN A 41 24.88 17.93 2.03
N LEU A 42 24.68 17.41 0.82
CA LEU A 42 25.39 16.21 0.34
C LEU A 42 26.90 16.40 0.40
N GLU A 43 27.40 17.57 0.02
CA GLU A 43 28.83 17.92 0.01
C GLU A 43 29.47 17.82 1.40
N THR A 44 28.68 18.01 2.46
CA THR A 44 29.16 17.91 3.85
C THR A 44 29.17 16.49 4.39
N CYS A 45 28.54 15.55 3.70
CA CYS A 45 28.36 14.17 4.13
C CYS A 45 28.98 13.15 3.16
N LEU A 46 29.45 13.58 1.99
CA LEU A 46 29.89 12.71 0.91
C LEU A 46 30.97 11.73 1.36
N ASP A 47 31.97 12.19 2.12
CA ASP A 47 33.07 11.35 2.63
C ASP A 47 32.62 10.31 3.67
N ASN A 48 31.42 10.48 4.24
CA ASN A 48 30.82 9.55 5.22
C ASN A 48 29.78 8.62 4.59
N LEU A 49 29.56 8.71 3.27
CA LEU A 49 28.68 7.79 2.54
C LEU A 49 29.48 6.55 2.12
N GLU A 50 28.98 5.38 2.50
CA GLU A 50 29.57 4.11 2.13
C GLU A 50 28.66 3.38 1.16
N VAL A 51 29.20 2.88 0.06
CA VAL A 51 28.45 1.98 -0.83
C VAL A 51 28.38 0.60 -0.19
N LEU A 52 27.20 0.24 0.33
CA LEU A 52 26.99 -1.05 0.98
C LEU A 52 26.68 -2.15 -0.02
N GLU A 53 25.95 -1.83 -1.09
CA GLU A 53 25.56 -2.82 -2.10
C GLU A 53 25.41 -2.15 -3.47
N PHE A 54 25.84 -2.86 -4.52
CA PHE A 54 25.64 -2.47 -5.91
C PHE A 54 25.05 -3.63 -6.72
N LYS A 55 23.77 -3.56 -7.05
CA LYS A 55 23.06 -4.63 -7.75
C LYS A 55 23.23 -4.51 -9.26
N ARG A 56 23.46 -5.65 -9.92
CA ARG A 56 23.61 -5.72 -11.39
C ARG A 56 22.30 -5.40 -12.12
N GLU A 57 21.17 -5.78 -11.53
CA GLU A 57 19.83 -5.51 -12.01
C GLU A 57 19.07 -4.68 -10.99
N VAL A 58 18.17 -3.82 -11.46
CA VAL A 58 17.21 -3.12 -10.58
C VAL A 58 16.42 -4.21 -9.86
N LEU A 59 16.23 -4.09 -8.54
CA LEU A 59 15.26 -4.93 -7.84
C LEU A 59 13.92 -4.84 -8.58
N LYS A 60 13.61 -5.85 -9.40
CA LYS A 60 12.26 -5.98 -9.94
C LYS A 60 11.42 -6.30 -8.73
N VAL A 61 10.50 -5.39 -8.43
CA VAL A 61 9.45 -5.67 -7.46
C VAL A 61 8.66 -6.85 -8.03
N GLU A 62 8.83 -8.01 -7.43
CA GLU A 62 8.08 -9.21 -7.77
C GLU A 62 6.73 -9.19 -7.05
N PHE A 63 5.75 -9.84 -7.67
CA PHE A 63 4.49 -10.12 -7.00
C PHE A 63 4.69 -11.37 -6.13
N PRO A 64 4.40 -11.33 -4.81
CA PRO A 64 4.75 -12.41 -3.89
C PRO A 64 3.91 -13.68 -4.08
N GLY A 65 2.91 -13.67 -4.96
CA GLY A 65 1.85 -14.68 -5.02
C GLY A 65 0.64 -14.24 -4.19
N TYR A 66 -0.57 -14.61 -4.62
CA TYR A 66 -1.82 -14.10 -4.05
C TYR A 66 -1.98 -14.45 -2.56
N ASP A 67 -1.62 -15.67 -2.24
CA ASP A 67 -1.59 -16.33 -0.93
C ASP A 67 -0.50 -15.78 0.01
N SER A 68 0.43 -14.98 -0.50
CA SER A 68 1.48 -14.30 0.29
C SER A 68 1.31 -12.78 0.34
N VAL A 69 0.19 -12.23 -0.15
CA VAL A 69 -0.07 -10.79 -0.04
C VAL A 69 -0.45 -10.41 1.39
N ASN A 70 0.41 -9.63 2.05
CA ASN A 70 0.16 -9.01 3.35
C ASN A 70 0.97 -7.71 3.43
N VAL A 71 0.38 -6.61 2.97
CA VAL A 71 1.08 -5.32 2.80
C VAL A 71 0.34 -4.21 3.53
N THR A 72 1.08 -3.26 4.07
CA THR A 72 0.55 -1.99 4.60
C THR A 72 -0.04 -1.14 3.48
N TRP A 73 -0.82 -0.12 3.85
CA TRP A 73 -1.32 0.86 2.88
C TRP A 73 -0.19 1.51 2.08
N SER A 74 0.90 1.94 2.75
CA SER A 74 2.02 2.62 2.09
C SER A 74 2.80 1.72 1.12
N GLU A 75 2.98 0.45 1.51
CA GLU A 75 3.54 -0.56 0.61
C GLU A 75 2.61 -0.77 -0.58
N LEU A 76 1.30 -0.98 -0.35
CA LEU A 76 0.33 -1.17 -1.43
C LEU A 76 0.32 0.00 -2.41
N GLU A 77 0.34 1.25 -1.94
CA GLU A 77 0.39 2.45 -2.78
C GLU A 77 1.57 2.43 -3.76
N SER A 78 2.72 1.95 -3.29
CA SER A 78 3.95 1.89 -4.08
C SER A 78 3.94 0.67 -5.02
N LEU A 79 3.54 -0.49 -4.51
CA LEU A 79 3.56 -1.77 -5.20
C LEU A 79 2.53 -1.83 -6.33
N ILE A 80 1.31 -1.31 -6.12
CA ILE A 80 0.21 -1.39 -7.11
C ILE A 80 0.52 -0.65 -8.42
N LYS A 81 1.51 0.25 -8.43
CA LYS A 81 1.97 0.99 -9.61
C LYS A 81 2.95 0.19 -10.47
N THR A 82 3.55 -0.86 -9.91
CA THR A 82 4.55 -1.71 -10.58
C THR A 82 3.91 -2.64 -11.61
N THR A 83 4.66 -2.99 -12.66
CA THR A 83 4.18 -3.89 -13.71
C THR A 83 3.78 -5.26 -13.16
N ALA A 84 4.55 -5.82 -12.22
CA ALA A 84 4.26 -7.13 -11.64
C ALA A 84 2.90 -7.17 -10.92
N TRP A 85 2.61 -6.17 -10.09
CA TRP A 85 1.34 -6.08 -9.37
C TRP A 85 0.18 -5.70 -10.28
N LYS A 86 0.38 -4.82 -11.27
CA LYS A 86 -0.65 -4.50 -12.27
C LYS A 86 -1.10 -5.77 -13.00
N THR A 87 -0.15 -6.50 -13.60
CA THR A 87 -0.44 -7.73 -14.34
C THR A 87 -1.08 -8.80 -13.46
N ALA A 88 -0.64 -8.95 -12.21
CA ALA A 88 -1.21 -9.94 -11.30
C ALA A 88 -2.66 -9.63 -10.89
N LEU A 89 -3.04 -8.35 -10.76
CA LEU A 89 -4.32 -7.94 -10.18
C LEU A 89 -5.37 -7.48 -11.21
N GLU A 90 -4.95 -7.06 -12.42
CA GLU A 90 -5.82 -6.40 -13.40
C GLU A 90 -7.00 -7.26 -13.91
N ASN A 91 -6.81 -8.58 -14.01
CA ASN A 91 -7.83 -9.51 -14.53
C ASN A 91 -8.33 -10.50 -13.46
N GLN A 92 -8.16 -10.13 -12.18
CA GLN A 92 -8.37 -11.03 -11.06
C GLN A 92 -9.61 -10.64 -10.26
N LYS A 93 -10.59 -11.55 -10.16
CA LYS A 93 -11.66 -11.46 -9.16
C LYS A 93 -11.17 -12.02 -7.84
N ALA A 94 -11.61 -11.47 -6.71
CA ALA A 94 -11.11 -11.91 -5.41
C ALA A 94 -12.05 -11.59 -4.25
N VAL A 95 -11.87 -12.32 -3.15
CA VAL A 95 -12.26 -11.88 -1.80
C VAL A 95 -10.97 -11.49 -1.08
N TYR A 96 -10.97 -10.32 -0.44
CA TYR A 96 -9.81 -9.74 0.22
C TYR A 96 -10.14 -9.32 1.65
N LEU A 97 -9.09 -9.20 2.46
CA LEU A 97 -9.16 -8.79 3.85
C LEU A 97 -8.39 -7.47 4.03
N VAL A 98 -9.02 -6.54 4.72
CA VAL A 98 -8.39 -5.32 5.21
C VAL A 98 -8.43 -5.35 6.74
N VAL A 99 -7.30 -5.10 7.38
CA VAL A 99 -7.16 -5.16 8.84
C VAL A 99 -6.63 -3.84 9.36
N ASP A 100 -7.35 -3.25 10.32
CA ASP A 100 -6.82 -2.20 11.16
C ASP A 100 -5.92 -2.85 12.23
N THR A 101 -4.61 -2.63 12.10
CA THR A 101 -3.60 -3.17 13.01
C THR A 101 -3.60 -2.52 14.39
N LYS A 102 -4.23 -1.35 14.52
CA LYS A 102 -4.34 -0.64 15.80
C LYS A 102 -5.49 -1.18 16.66
N THR A 103 -6.63 -1.47 16.04
CA THR A 103 -7.82 -1.95 16.75
C THR A 103 -8.05 -3.45 16.64
N GLY A 104 -7.41 -4.11 15.67
CA GLY A 104 -7.64 -5.52 15.33
C GLY A 104 -8.90 -5.73 14.48
N LYS A 105 -9.67 -4.67 14.20
CA LYS A 105 -10.91 -4.77 13.43
C LYS A 105 -10.64 -5.13 11.97
N LYS A 106 -11.56 -5.90 11.39
CA LYS A 106 -11.42 -6.50 10.07
C LYS A 106 -12.52 -6.05 9.13
N TYR A 107 -12.19 -5.92 7.86
CA TYR A 107 -13.14 -5.73 6.77
C TYR A 107 -12.89 -6.80 5.71
N VAL A 108 -13.93 -7.54 5.37
CA VAL A 108 -13.93 -8.44 4.21
C VAL A 108 -14.65 -7.72 3.08
N GLY A 109 -13.99 -7.66 1.93
CA GLY A 109 -14.58 -7.14 0.69
C GLY A 109 -14.34 -8.09 -0.45
N SER A 110 -15.09 -7.90 -1.53
CA SER A 110 -14.88 -8.61 -2.79
C SER A 110 -14.65 -7.64 -3.94
N ALA A 111 -14.00 -8.17 -4.97
CA ALA A 111 -13.70 -7.48 -6.22
C ALA A 111 -14.13 -8.35 -7.39
N TYR A 112 -15.03 -7.83 -8.22
CA TYR A 112 -15.63 -8.47 -9.37
C TYR A 112 -16.12 -7.42 -10.38
N GLY A 113 -16.72 -7.84 -11.49
CA GLY A 113 -17.13 -6.93 -12.56
C GLY A 113 -15.93 -6.29 -13.29
N ASN A 114 -16.10 -5.07 -13.80
CA ASN A 114 -15.12 -4.43 -14.68
C ASN A 114 -13.88 -3.89 -13.94
N ASP A 115 -14.02 -3.53 -12.67
CA ASP A 115 -12.92 -2.90 -11.91
C ASP A 115 -11.91 -3.93 -11.40
N MET A 116 -12.31 -5.21 -11.26
CA MET A 116 -11.47 -6.30 -10.74
C MET A 116 -10.75 -5.94 -9.43
N LEU A 117 -9.80 -6.76 -8.98
CA LEU A 117 -9.06 -6.49 -7.75
C LEU A 117 -8.19 -5.23 -7.86
N LEU A 118 -7.56 -5.01 -9.02
CA LEU A 118 -6.72 -3.83 -9.24
C LEU A 118 -7.49 -2.52 -9.06
N GLY A 119 -8.65 -2.37 -9.70
CA GLY A 119 -9.46 -1.16 -9.59
C GLY A 119 -10.03 -0.98 -8.20
N ARG A 120 -10.46 -2.08 -7.56
CA ARG A 120 -10.94 -2.04 -6.18
C ARG A 120 -9.89 -1.53 -5.20
N TRP A 121 -8.64 -2.00 -5.32
CA TRP A 121 -7.53 -1.54 -4.47
C TRP A 121 -7.06 -0.12 -4.81
N HIS A 122 -7.10 0.30 -6.07
CA HIS A 122 -6.87 1.71 -6.44
C HIS A 122 -7.84 2.66 -5.72
N ASN A 123 -9.10 2.27 -5.52
CA ASN A 123 -10.05 3.09 -4.79
C ASN A 123 -9.63 3.31 -3.32
N TYR A 124 -9.09 2.29 -2.64
CA TYR A 124 -8.54 2.45 -1.28
C TYR A 124 -7.29 3.31 -1.24
N ILE A 125 -6.44 3.24 -2.27
CA ILE A 125 -5.29 4.15 -2.38
C ILE A 125 -5.74 5.59 -2.65
N ALA A 126 -6.84 5.79 -3.37
CA ALA A 126 -7.33 7.13 -3.69
C ALA A 126 -8.03 7.82 -2.51
N ASN A 127 -8.80 7.08 -1.70
CA ASN A 127 -9.67 7.69 -0.68
C ASN A 127 -9.67 6.99 0.69
N GLY A 128 -8.88 5.93 0.89
CA GLY A 128 -8.77 5.19 2.14
C GLY A 128 -9.92 4.22 2.44
N HIS A 129 -11.15 4.53 2.04
CA HIS A 129 -12.34 3.76 2.46
C HIS A 129 -12.95 2.88 1.35
N GLY A 130 -12.61 3.08 0.07
CA GLY A 130 -13.08 2.27 -1.05
C GLY A 130 -14.61 2.23 -1.21
N GLY A 131 -15.30 3.25 -0.69
CA GLY A 131 -16.76 3.32 -0.60
C GLY A 131 -17.42 2.64 0.61
N ASN A 132 -16.65 1.95 1.48
CA ASN A 132 -17.18 1.33 2.70
C ASN A 132 -17.71 2.38 3.69
N LYS A 133 -18.94 2.18 4.18
CA LYS A 133 -19.64 3.11 5.08
C LYS A 133 -19.00 3.24 6.46
N LEU A 134 -18.52 2.16 7.05
CA LEU A 134 -17.88 2.16 8.38
C LEU A 134 -16.43 2.61 8.35
N LEU A 135 -15.77 2.61 7.19
CA LEU A 135 -14.42 3.17 7.01
C LEU A 135 -14.44 4.67 6.69
N LYS A 136 -15.51 5.20 6.08
CA LYS A 136 -15.64 6.64 5.75
C LYS A 136 -15.43 7.61 6.92
N PRO A 137 -15.86 7.31 8.17
CA PRO A 137 -15.65 8.21 9.30
C PRO A 137 -14.20 8.24 9.81
N LEU A 138 -13.36 7.29 9.39
CA LEU A 138 -11.96 7.25 9.80
C LEU A 138 -11.17 8.30 9.03
N ASP A 139 -10.22 8.93 9.70
CA ASP A 139 -9.30 9.85 9.05
C ASP A 139 -8.41 9.11 8.04
N PHE A 140 -8.10 9.76 6.92
CA PHE A 140 -7.33 9.10 5.88
C PHE A 140 -5.87 8.85 6.29
N GLU A 141 -5.24 9.78 7.02
CA GLU A 141 -3.88 9.55 7.53
C GLU A 141 -3.87 8.40 8.55
N TYR A 142 -4.92 8.31 9.38
CA TYR A 142 -5.10 7.15 10.25
C TYR A 142 -5.13 5.81 9.47
N ILE A 143 -5.82 5.76 8.34
CA ILE A 143 -5.86 4.56 7.49
C ILE A 143 -4.47 4.24 6.93
N LYS A 144 -3.75 5.24 6.40
CA LYS A 144 -2.41 5.06 5.83
C LYS A 144 -1.42 4.46 6.83
N GLU A 145 -1.52 4.86 8.09
CA GLU A 145 -0.63 4.41 9.15
C GLU A 145 -1.00 3.01 9.69
N ASN A 146 -2.30 2.67 9.76
CA ASN A 146 -2.75 1.54 10.57
C ASN A 146 -3.32 0.36 9.77
N PHE A 147 -3.47 0.45 8.45
CA PHE A 147 -4.18 -0.57 7.66
C PHE A 147 -3.24 -1.50 6.89
N LYS A 148 -3.61 -2.78 6.85
CA LYS A 148 -3.00 -3.83 6.01
C LYS A 148 -4.02 -4.51 5.11
N TYR A 149 -3.53 -5.00 3.97
CA TYR A 149 -4.31 -5.61 2.89
C TYR A 149 -3.76 -7.01 2.58
N SER A 150 -4.68 -7.97 2.48
CA SER A 150 -4.41 -9.36 2.13
C SER A 150 -5.48 -9.93 1.22
N ILE A 151 -5.18 -11.02 0.53
CA ILE A 151 -6.12 -11.74 -0.32
C ILE A 151 -6.53 -13.03 0.38
N LEU A 152 -7.83 -13.32 0.42
CA LEU A 152 -8.37 -14.55 1.00
C LEU A 152 -8.62 -15.60 -0.07
N GLU A 153 -9.23 -15.21 -1.19
CA GLU A 153 -9.54 -16.10 -2.31
C GLU A 153 -9.42 -15.39 -3.65
N ILE A 154 -9.04 -16.15 -4.68
CA ILE A 154 -8.94 -15.70 -6.08
C ILE A 154 -9.86 -16.50 -6.99
N PHE A 155 -10.43 -15.85 -7.99
CA PHE A 155 -11.34 -16.47 -8.96
C PHE A 155 -11.01 -16.03 -10.38
N LYS A 156 -11.10 -16.94 -11.34
CA LYS A 156 -10.98 -16.58 -12.77
C LYS A 156 -12.06 -15.56 -13.14
N SER A 157 -11.76 -14.69 -14.10
CA SER A 157 -12.69 -13.66 -14.58
C SER A 157 -14.04 -14.22 -15.08
N SER A 158 -14.05 -15.48 -15.54
CA SER A 158 -15.24 -16.20 -16.01
C SER A 158 -16.18 -16.70 -14.91
N VAL A 159 -15.77 -16.64 -13.64
CA VAL A 159 -16.62 -17.10 -12.51
C VAL A 159 -17.74 -16.08 -12.27
N ASP A 160 -18.95 -16.58 -12.04
CA ASP A 160 -20.14 -15.75 -11.78
C ASP A 160 -19.98 -14.88 -10.52
N ASP A 161 -20.34 -13.60 -10.60
CA ASP A 161 -20.26 -12.63 -9.50
C ASP A 161 -21.08 -13.04 -8.26
N GLU A 162 -22.16 -13.82 -8.43
CA GLU A 162 -22.91 -14.41 -7.32
C GLU A 162 -22.05 -15.35 -6.46
N ILE A 163 -21.17 -16.14 -7.09
CA ILE A 163 -20.26 -17.03 -6.36
C ILE A 163 -19.30 -16.20 -5.49
N ILE A 164 -18.74 -15.12 -6.06
CA ILE A 164 -17.82 -14.24 -5.32
C ILE A 164 -18.55 -13.58 -4.13
N ARG A 165 -19.79 -13.10 -4.32
CA ARG A 165 -20.60 -12.51 -3.24
C ARG A 165 -20.92 -13.51 -2.11
N ASN A 166 -21.18 -14.76 -2.47
CA ASN A 166 -21.41 -15.83 -1.49
C ASN A 166 -20.13 -16.15 -0.70
N ARG A 167 -18.96 -16.18 -1.37
CA ARG A 167 -17.66 -16.37 -0.70
C ARG A 167 -17.30 -15.18 0.20
N GLU A 168 -17.59 -13.95 -0.22
CA GLU A 168 -17.43 -12.75 0.61
C GLU A 168 -18.27 -12.87 1.90
N SER A 169 -19.54 -13.29 1.78
CA SER A 169 -20.44 -13.46 2.92
C SER A 169 -19.96 -14.54 3.87
N PHE A 170 -19.49 -15.67 3.35
CA PHE A 170 -18.87 -16.73 4.13
C PHE A 170 -17.69 -16.20 4.97
N TRP A 171 -16.79 -15.43 4.38
CA TRP A 171 -15.65 -14.88 5.13
C TRP A 171 -16.03 -13.82 6.16
N LYS A 172 -17.06 -13.03 5.92
CA LYS A 172 -17.60 -12.10 6.92
C LYS A 172 -18.08 -12.84 8.17
N GLU A 173 -18.73 -13.98 7.98
CA GLU A 173 -19.19 -14.84 9.08
C GLU A 173 -18.03 -15.49 9.82
N VAL A 174 -17.10 -16.11 9.09
CA VAL A 174 -15.91 -16.77 9.67
C VAL A 174 -15.06 -15.80 10.49
N LEU A 175 -14.91 -14.57 10.02
CA LEU A 175 -14.06 -13.55 10.65
C LEU A 175 -14.83 -12.56 11.53
N LEU A 176 -16.13 -12.79 11.74
CA LEU A 176 -17.01 -11.96 12.57
C LEU A 176 -16.99 -10.47 12.20
N THR A 177 -16.87 -10.14 10.91
CA THR A 177 -16.62 -8.74 10.52
C THR A 177 -17.85 -7.83 10.56
N ARG A 178 -19.03 -8.41 10.83
CA ARG A 178 -20.31 -7.71 11.03
C ARG A 178 -20.65 -7.43 12.50
N THR A 179 -19.78 -7.78 13.43
CA THR A 179 -19.95 -7.54 14.87
C THR A 179 -19.03 -6.42 15.34
N GLU A 180 -18.86 -6.23 16.66
CA GLU A 180 -17.87 -5.27 17.20
C GLU A 180 -16.42 -5.49 16.71
N PHE A 181 -16.12 -6.66 16.14
CA PHE A 181 -14.78 -7.03 15.65
C PHE A 181 -14.51 -6.62 14.19
N GLY A 182 -15.42 -5.92 13.52
CA GLY A 182 -15.19 -5.53 12.13
C GLY A 182 -15.83 -4.25 11.62
N TYR A 183 -15.66 -4.04 10.32
CA TYR A 183 -16.10 -2.86 9.57
C TYR A 183 -17.04 -3.23 8.40
N ASN A 184 -17.69 -4.40 8.43
CA ASN A 184 -18.78 -4.71 7.51
C ASN A 184 -20.13 -4.33 8.13
N ASP A 185 -20.94 -3.57 7.39
CA ASP A 185 -22.34 -3.24 7.75
C ASP A 185 -23.38 -3.81 6.77
N ASN A 186 -22.91 -4.65 5.84
CA ASN A 186 -23.66 -5.20 4.72
C ASN A 186 -23.72 -6.73 4.74
#